data_AF-A0ABD2H1E7-F1
#
_entry.id   AF-A0ABD2H1E7-F1
#
_cell.length_a   1.000
_cell.length_b   1.000
_cell.length_c   1.000
_cell.angle_alpha   90.00
_cell.angle_beta   90.00
_cell.angle_gamma   90.00
#
_symmetry.space_group_name_H-M   'P 1'
#
loop_
_entity.id
_entity.type
_entity.pdbx_description
1 polymer ?
#
loop_
_entity_poly.entity_id
_entity_poly.type
_entity_poly.pdbx_seq_one_letter_code
_entity_poly.pdbx_strand_id
1 'polypeptide(L)'
;MELVYLMCLALSIGAWFACAERHSVYWNGSNPNFLWDEYTVEVRINDYLDIICPHYTHGEVSSHAAERYVLYMVEKEDYEVCKPHSFDQLRWECSRPFAPHAPEKFSEKFQRFTPFTLGKEFRQGESYYYISKPMHHHGQDCLRLKVDVAGNSGSAKTNVEKSKAENTGKSSDGGKGKLPSGGVHNPSNRLPADDPAAMEPKVQRSVGSSQAKLVSFSLVFTLLPALLALMLH
;
A
#
# COMPACT_ATOMS: atom_id res chain seq x y z
N MET A 1 2.72 31.37 36.93
CA MET A 1 3.80 30.96 36.01
C MET A 1 3.91 29.45 35.92
N GLU A 2 4.12 28.74 37.03
CA GLU A 2 4.18 27.26 37.08
C GLU A 2 3.02 26.52 36.42
N LEU A 3 1.78 26.94 36.68
CA LEU A 3 0.58 26.27 36.14
C LEU A 3 0.44 26.44 34.61
N VAL A 4 0.89 27.59 34.08
CA VAL A 4 0.92 27.87 32.64
C VAL A 4 2.02 27.03 31.98
N TYR A 5 3.18 26.91 32.62
CA TYR A 5 4.29 26.08 32.16
C TYR A 5 3.92 24.59 32.11
N LEU A 6 3.27 24.08 33.16
CA LEU A 6 2.75 22.70 33.20
C LEU A 6 1.69 22.42 32.14
N MET A 7 0.78 23.37 31.90
CA MET A 7 -0.21 23.26 30.83
C MET A 7 0.44 23.26 29.43
N CYS A 8 1.46 24.10 29.20
CA CYS A 8 2.22 24.09 27.95
C CYS A 8 2.98 22.78 27.75
N LEU A 9 3.60 22.23 28.80
CA LEU A 9 4.27 20.94 28.76
C LEU A 9 3.29 19.81 28.43
N ALA A 10 2.14 19.76 29.12
CA ALA A 10 1.12 18.74 28.87
C ALA A 10 0.57 18.80 27.43
N LEU A 11 0.33 20.01 26.90
CA LEU A 11 -0.11 20.19 25.51
C LEU A 11 0.97 19.80 24.50
N SER A 12 2.24 20.11 24.79
CA SER A 12 3.36 19.74 23.91
C SER A 12 3.58 18.22 23.87
N ILE A 13 3.49 17.54 25.02
CA ILE A 13 3.58 16.09 25.13
C ILE A 13 2.36 15.44 24.46
N GLY A 14 1.16 15.97 24.68
CA GLY A 14 -0.07 15.49 24.03
C GLY A 14 -0.02 15.63 22.50
N ALA A 15 0.58 16.72 21.99
CA ALA A 15 0.77 16.93 20.56
C ALA A 15 1.81 15.96 19.95
N TRP A 16 2.84 15.56 20.70
CA TRP A 16 3.81 14.55 20.25
C TRP A 16 3.17 13.17 20.06
N PHE A 17 2.22 12.78 20.92
CA PHE A 17 1.50 11.52 20.75
C PHE A 17 0.44 11.54 19.64
N ALA A 18 0.09 12.72 19.12
CA ALA A 18 -0.94 12.89 18.08
C ALA A 18 -0.39 12.86 16.65
N CYS A 19 0.92 12.71 16.46
CA CYS A 19 1.52 12.71 15.13
C CYS A 19 1.45 11.32 14.48
N ALA A 20 0.91 11.26 13.27
CA ALA A 20 0.99 10.06 12.43
C ALA A 20 2.44 9.79 12.05
N GLU A 21 2.89 8.54 12.24
CA GLU A 21 4.24 8.12 11.89
C GLU A 21 4.34 7.87 10.38
N ARG A 22 5.55 8.04 9.82
CA ARG A 22 5.83 7.77 8.40
C ARG A 22 6.90 6.71 8.27
N HIS A 23 6.57 5.63 7.57
CA HIS A 23 7.45 4.51 7.29
C HIS A 23 7.93 4.61 5.84
N SER A 24 9.23 4.61 5.61
CA SER A 24 9.81 4.74 4.25
C SER A 24 10.42 3.42 3.79
N VAL A 25 10.04 2.95 2.60
CA VAL A 25 10.54 1.74 1.98
C VAL A 25 11.13 2.05 0.62
N TYR A 26 12.43 1.79 0.44
CA TYR A 26 13.10 1.93 -0.86
C TYR A 26 12.89 0.67 -1.69
N TRP A 27 12.13 0.78 -2.77
CA TRP A 27 11.69 -0.35 -3.59
C TRP A 27 12.64 -0.63 -4.76
N ASN A 28 13.80 -1.23 -4.46
CA ASN A 28 14.79 -1.62 -5.47
C ASN A 28 15.45 -2.94 -5.10
N GLY A 29 16.02 -3.63 -6.10
CA GLY A 29 16.64 -4.94 -5.89
C GLY A 29 17.97 -4.91 -5.14
N SER A 30 18.56 -3.72 -4.94
CA SER A 30 19.77 -3.54 -4.15
C SER A 30 19.48 -3.39 -2.65
N ASN A 31 18.22 -3.22 -2.24
CA ASN A 31 17.86 -3.07 -0.84
C ASN A 31 17.93 -4.44 -0.13
N PRO A 32 18.79 -4.60 0.89
CA PRO A 32 19.04 -5.88 1.53
C PRO A 32 17.82 -6.48 2.22
N ASN A 33 16.82 -5.65 2.59
CA ASN A 33 15.60 -6.13 3.22
C ASN A 33 14.78 -7.03 2.29
N PHE A 34 14.91 -6.89 0.96
CA PHE A 34 14.23 -7.75 -0.01
C PHE A 34 14.97 -9.07 -0.31
N LEU A 35 16.23 -9.23 0.11
CA LEU A 35 17.04 -10.41 -0.26
C LEU A 35 16.50 -11.73 0.29
N TRP A 36 15.80 -11.67 1.42
CA TRP A 36 15.32 -12.86 2.15
C TRP A 36 13.81 -13.05 2.04
N ASP A 37 13.12 -12.26 1.21
CA ASP A 37 11.68 -12.35 0.99
C ASP A 37 10.79 -12.23 2.26
N GLU A 38 11.35 -11.74 3.36
CA GLU A 38 10.70 -11.59 4.67
C GLU A 38 10.49 -10.11 5.06
N TYR A 39 10.59 -9.18 4.10
CA TYR A 39 10.47 -7.76 4.40
C TYR A 39 9.07 -7.45 4.95
N THR A 40 9.02 -7.12 6.23
CA THR A 40 7.80 -6.74 6.94
C THR A 40 7.95 -5.36 7.59
N VAL A 41 6.91 -4.55 7.50
CA VAL A 41 6.81 -3.25 8.19
C VAL A 41 5.58 -3.26 9.09
N GLU A 42 5.74 -2.86 10.36
CA GLU A 42 4.62 -2.69 11.28
C GLU A 42 4.17 -1.21 11.27
N VAL A 43 2.87 -0.98 11.09
CA VAL A 43 2.27 0.36 11.04
C VAL A 43 1.07 0.45 11.97
N ARG A 44 0.69 1.66 12.39
CA ARG A 44 -0.59 1.89 13.10
C ARG A 44 -1.63 2.50 12.17
N ILE A 45 -2.89 2.45 12.59
CA ILE A 45 -3.95 3.21 11.91
C ILE A 45 -3.60 4.71 11.94
N ASN A 46 -3.80 5.35 10.79
CA ASN A 46 -3.44 6.73 10.45
C ASN A 46 -1.97 6.99 10.13
N ASP A 47 -1.07 6.02 10.31
CA ASP A 47 0.29 6.13 9.82
C ASP A 47 0.33 6.13 8.28
N TYR A 48 1.47 6.52 7.74
CA TYR A 48 1.74 6.52 6.31
C TYR A 48 2.87 5.54 5.98
N LEU A 49 2.71 4.83 4.86
CA LEU A 49 3.79 4.10 4.19
C LEU A 49 4.16 4.84 2.91
N ASP A 50 5.41 5.27 2.85
CA ASP A 50 6.03 5.90 1.69
C ASP A 50 6.88 4.87 0.96
N ILE A 51 6.40 4.38 -0.19
CA ILE A 51 7.16 3.54 -1.10
C ILE A 51 7.92 4.44 -2.07
N ILE A 52 9.25 4.39 -2.02
CA ILE A 52 10.16 5.21 -2.79
C ILE A 52 10.68 4.37 -3.97
N CYS A 53 10.35 4.81 -5.18
CA CYS A 53 10.77 4.15 -6.42
C CYS A 53 12.29 4.24 -6.65
N PRO A 54 12.89 3.33 -7.44
CA PRO A 54 14.27 3.47 -7.89
C PRO A 54 14.49 4.81 -8.59
N HIS A 55 15.58 5.49 -8.24
CA HIS A 55 15.95 6.78 -8.81
C HIS A 55 17.43 6.81 -9.10
N TYR A 56 17.78 7.37 -10.25
CA TYR A 56 19.13 7.43 -10.74
C TYR A 56 19.42 8.81 -11.32
N THR A 57 20.67 9.26 -11.19
CA THR A 57 21.08 10.49 -11.84
C THR A 57 21.30 10.26 -13.34
N HIS A 58 21.13 11.32 -14.14
CA HIS A 58 21.35 11.22 -15.59
C HIS A 58 22.81 10.87 -15.89
N GLY A 59 23.01 9.75 -16.60
CA GLY A 59 24.35 9.28 -17.01
C GLY A 59 25.02 8.29 -16.06
N GLU A 60 24.46 8.06 -14.86
CA GLU A 60 24.98 7.07 -13.91
C GLU A 60 24.71 5.63 -14.37
N VAL A 61 23.49 5.38 -14.84
CA VAL A 61 23.07 4.10 -15.42
C VAL A 61 22.43 4.31 -16.78
N SER A 62 22.55 3.31 -17.65
CA SER A 62 21.84 3.31 -18.93
C SER A 62 20.33 3.18 -18.69
N SER A 63 19.52 3.70 -19.61
CA SER A 63 18.06 3.61 -19.50
C SER A 63 17.55 2.17 -19.38
N HIS A 64 18.28 1.20 -19.96
CA HIS A 64 17.95 -0.22 -19.90
C HIS A 64 18.44 -0.92 -18.63
N ALA A 65 19.36 -0.32 -17.87
CA ALA A 65 19.77 -0.85 -16.57
C ALA A 65 18.93 -0.26 -15.43
N ALA A 66 18.32 0.91 -15.63
CA ALA A 66 17.51 1.57 -14.62
C ALA A 66 16.24 0.77 -14.30
N GLU A 67 16.13 0.34 -13.04
CA GLU A 67 15.00 -0.45 -12.53
C GLU A 67 13.67 0.32 -12.63
N ARG A 68 12.60 -0.38 -13.03
CA ARG A 68 11.23 0.13 -13.15
C ARG A 68 10.24 -0.94 -12.74
N TYR A 69 9.20 -0.57 -12.00
CA TYR A 69 8.27 -1.53 -11.39
C TYR A 69 6.83 -1.09 -11.49
N VAL A 70 5.92 -2.05 -11.67
CA VAL A 70 4.49 -1.90 -11.38
C VAL A 70 4.21 -2.53 -10.02
N LEU A 71 3.60 -1.77 -9.11
CA LEU A 71 3.26 -2.16 -7.75
C LEU A 71 1.80 -2.60 -7.70
N TYR A 72 1.57 -3.75 -7.06
CA TYR A 72 0.25 -4.32 -6.84
C TYR A 72 -0.01 -4.47 -5.34
N MET A 73 -1.24 -4.20 -4.93
CA MET A 73 -1.74 -4.58 -3.62
C MET A 73 -2.55 -5.87 -3.77
N VAL A 74 -2.08 -6.95 -3.17
CA VAL A 74 -2.58 -8.30 -3.44
C VAL A 74 -3.06 -9.01 -2.18
N GLU A 75 -3.79 -10.10 -2.38
CA GLU A 75 -4.14 -11.01 -1.29
C GLU A 75 -2.97 -11.93 -0.94
N LYS A 76 -3.08 -12.65 0.17
CA LYS A 76 -1.99 -13.47 0.71
C LYS A 76 -1.54 -14.56 -0.27
N GLU A 77 -2.48 -15.20 -0.95
CA GLU A 77 -2.20 -16.30 -1.88
C GLU A 77 -1.36 -15.81 -3.07
N ASP A 78 -1.70 -14.65 -3.62
CA ASP A 78 -0.99 -13.98 -4.71
C ASP A 78 0.40 -13.49 -4.29
N TYR A 79 0.55 -13.06 -3.03
CA TYR A 79 1.84 -12.68 -2.44
C TYR A 79 2.80 -13.88 -2.32
N GLU A 80 2.29 -15.04 -1.92
CA GLU A 80 3.09 -16.26 -1.78
C GLU A 80 3.63 -16.75 -3.13
N VAL A 81 2.80 -16.72 -4.18
CA VAL A 81 3.19 -17.11 -5.55
C VAL A 81 3.75 -15.98 -6.38
N CYS A 82 3.87 -14.77 -5.81
CA CYS A 82 4.46 -13.62 -6.47
C CYS A 82 3.77 -13.25 -7.79
N LYS A 83 2.44 -13.33 -7.85
CA LYS A 83 1.68 -13.10 -9.09
C LYS A 83 0.37 -12.36 -8.80
N PRO A 84 0.15 -11.16 -9.37
CA PRO A 84 -1.13 -10.48 -9.23
C PRO A 84 -2.22 -11.25 -10.00
N HIS A 85 -3.42 -11.30 -9.42
CA HIS A 85 -4.59 -11.92 -10.03
C HIS A 85 -5.15 -11.10 -11.19
N SER A 86 -5.24 -9.78 -11.05
CA SER A 86 -5.77 -8.88 -12.09
C SER A 86 -5.08 -7.51 -12.10
N PHE A 87 -5.32 -6.75 -13.18
CA PHE A 87 -4.84 -5.38 -13.29
C PHE A 87 -5.55 -4.44 -12.30
N ASP A 88 -6.72 -4.80 -11.79
CA ASP A 88 -7.47 -3.99 -10.81
C ASP A 88 -6.74 -3.90 -9.45
N GLN A 89 -5.82 -4.83 -9.19
CA GLN A 89 -4.93 -4.79 -8.02
C GLN A 89 -3.75 -3.81 -8.18
N LEU A 90 -3.61 -3.16 -9.36
CA LEU A 90 -2.57 -2.17 -9.59
C LEU A 90 -2.73 -1.02 -8.59
N ARG A 91 -1.65 -0.74 -7.85
CA ARG A 91 -1.63 0.33 -6.86
C ARG A 91 -0.82 1.53 -7.32
N TRP A 92 0.30 1.29 -8.01
CA TRP A 92 1.20 2.35 -8.46
C TRP A 92 2.16 1.89 -9.57
N GLU A 93 2.74 2.84 -10.31
CA GLU A 93 3.76 2.58 -11.32
C GLU A 93 5.01 3.44 -11.07
N CYS A 94 6.15 2.79 -10.84
CA CYS A 94 7.46 3.42 -10.78
C CYS A 94 8.05 3.50 -12.20
N SER A 95 7.57 4.45 -13.00
CA SER A 95 7.89 4.56 -14.44
C SER A 95 8.98 5.59 -14.74
N ARG A 96 9.32 6.47 -13.80
CA ARG A 96 10.23 7.62 -14.02
C ARG A 96 11.52 7.53 -13.18
N PRO A 97 12.48 6.65 -13.54
CA PRO A 97 13.72 6.48 -12.78
C PRO A 97 14.66 7.71 -12.82
N PHE A 98 14.52 8.58 -13.83
CA PHE A 98 15.35 9.78 -14.00
C PHE A 98 14.57 11.07 -13.71
N ALA A 99 13.63 11.03 -12.75
CA ALA A 99 12.88 12.22 -12.38
C ALA A 99 13.82 13.38 -11.97
N PRO A 100 13.59 14.63 -12.44
CA PRO A 100 14.58 15.71 -12.36
C PRO A 100 14.80 16.29 -10.96
N HIS A 101 13.90 16.03 -10.00
CA HIS A 101 13.93 16.67 -8.69
C HIS A 101 14.08 15.69 -7.54
N ALA A 102 13.24 14.66 -7.51
CA ALA A 102 13.22 13.68 -6.44
C ALA A 102 12.72 12.33 -6.97
N PRO A 103 13.05 11.23 -6.28
CA PRO A 103 12.46 9.93 -6.56
C PRO A 103 10.92 10.01 -6.58
N GLU A 104 10.31 9.25 -7.47
CA GLU A 104 8.87 9.05 -7.44
C GLU A 104 8.49 8.33 -6.14
N LYS A 105 7.43 8.83 -5.50
CA LYS A 105 7.01 8.35 -4.18
C LYS A 105 5.51 8.10 -4.17
N PHE A 106 5.14 6.88 -3.83
CA PHE A 106 3.77 6.49 -3.53
C PHE A 106 3.57 6.54 -2.01
N SER A 107 2.53 7.23 -1.57
CA SER A 107 2.18 7.34 -0.15
C SER A 107 0.82 6.69 0.09
N GLU A 108 0.81 5.64 0.90
CA GLU A 108 -0.42 4.99 1.38
C GLU A 108 -0.70 5.46 2.80
N LYS A 109 -1.96 5.79 3.09
CA LYS A 109 -2.41 6.10 4.45
C LYS A 109 -3.21 4.92 4.99
N PHE A 110 -2.80 4.40 6.15
CA PHE A 110 -3.49 3.29 6.81
C PHE A 110 -4.73 3.76 7.56
N GLN A 111 -5.72 4.25 6.82
CA GLN A 111 -6.95 4.79 7.37
C GLN A 111 -8.06 3.74 7.44
N ARG A 112 -8.87 3.81 8.50
CA ARG A 112 -10.00 2.90 8.71
C ARG A 112 -11.15 3.13 7.73
N PHE A 113 -11.35 4.37 7.33
CA PHE A 113 -12.41 4.77 6.42
C PHE A 113 -11.84 5.72 5.38
N THR A 114 -12.22 5.51 4.13
CA THR A 114 -11.80 6.34 3.01
C THR A 114 -13.02 7.01 2.38
N PRO A 115 -12.98 8.32 2.10
CA PRO A 115 -14.05 8.98 1.36
C PRO A 115 -14.03 8.64 -0.14
N PHE A 116 -12.96 7.99 -0.62
CA PHE A 116 -12.80 7.60 -2.01
C PHE A 116 -13.33 6.18 -2.24
N THR A 117 -14.23 6.01 -3.21
CA THR A 117 -14.93 4.74 -3.47
C THR A 117 -13.99 3.60 -3.90
N LEU A 118 -12.88 3.92 -4.58
CA LEU A 118 -11.83 2.96 -4.94
C LEU A 118 -10.65 2.99 -3.95
N GLY A 119 -10.80 3.69 -2.83
CA GLY A 119 -9.77 3.76 -1.80
C GLY A 119 -9.71 2.46 -1.02
N LYS A 120 -8.53 2.15 -0.48
CA LYS A 120 -8.38 1.01 0.43
C LYS A 120 -8.68 1.43 1.87
N GLU A 121 -9.42 0.57 2.56
CA GLU A 121 -9.63 0.65 4.01
C GLU A 121 -8.77 -0.37 4.74
N PHE A 122 -8.20 0.05 5.86
CA PHE A 122 -7.29 -0.73 6.66
C PHE A 122 -7.86 -1.03 8.05
N ARG A 123 -7.63 -2.25 8.53
CA ARG A 123 -8.10 -2.73 9.83
C ARG A 123 -6.92 -3.08 10.71
N GLN A 124 -7.09 -2.84 12.00
CA GLN A 124 -6.11 -3.21 13.01
C GLN A 124 -6.02 -4.73 13.14
N GLY A 125 -4.82 -5.24 13.36
CA GLY A 125 -4.54 -6.67 13.48
C GLY A 125 -4.52 -7.43 12.15
N GLU A 126 -4.76 -6.75 11.02
CA GLU A 126 -4.69 -7.34 9.69
C GLU A 126 -3.32 -7.10 9.04
N SER A 127 -2.97 -8.01 8.13
CA SER A 127 -1.77 -7.91 7.29
C SER A 127 -2.16 -7.59 5.85
N TYR A 128 -1.38 -6.73 5.22
CA TYR A 128 -1.57 -6.31 3.83
C TYR A 128 -0.31 -6.57 3.02
N TYR A 129 -0.47 -6.94 1.74
CA TYR A 129 0.61 -7.47 0.94
C TYR A 129 0.82 -6.64 -0.33
N TYR A 130 2.08 -6.31 -0.60
CA TYR A 130 2.50 -5.61 -1.80
C TYR A 130 3.51 -6.46 -2.55
N ILE A 131 3.37 -6.51 -3.88
CA ILE A 131 4.33 -7.16 -4.77
C ILE A 131 4.64 -6.24 -5.96
N SER A 132 5.76 -6.46 -6.63
CA SER A 132 6.08 -5.76 -7.87
C SER A 132 6.39 -6.67 -9.05
N LYS A 133 6.09 -6.19 -10.26
CA LYS A 133 6.59 -6.77 -11.51
C LYS A 133 7.49 -5.78 -12.24
N PRO A 134 8.65 -6.22 -12.76
CA PRO A 134 9.54 -5.34 -13.50
C PRO A 134 8.89 -4.90 -14.82
N MET A 135 9.04 -3.63 -15.16
CA MET A 135 8.58 -3.09 -16.44
C MET A 135 9.65 -3.39 -17.51
N HIS A 136 9.24 -3.99 -18.62
CA HIS A 136 10.14 -4.30 -19.75
C HIS A 136 11.41 -5.10 -19.35
N HIS A 137 11.31 -5.96 -18.32
CA HIS A 137 12.44 -6.72 -17.76
C HIS A 137 13.57 -5.86 -17.16
N HIS A 138 13.28 -4.60 -16.80
CA HIS A 138 14.21 -3.70 -16.12
C HIS A 138 14.05 -3.80 -14.60
N GLY A 139 14.58 -4.85 -13.99
CA GLY A 139 14.57 -5.04 -12.53
C GLY A 139 14.54 -6.50 -12.12
N GLN A 140 14.53 -6.73 -10.80
CA GLN A 140 14.37 -8.07 -10.24
C GLN A 140 12.92 -8.53 -10.31
N ASP A 141 12.73 -9.84 -10.43
CA ASP A 141 11.41 -10.43 -10.38
C ASP A 141 10.92 -10.51 -8.93
N CYS A 142 9.72 -9.98 -8.70
CA CYS A 142 8.98 -10.05 -7.45
C CYS A 142 9.71 -9.57 -6.18
N LEU A 143 9.97 -8.27 -6.09
CA LEU A 143 10.09 -7.65 -4.77
C LEU A 143 8.73 -7.70 -4.07
N ARG A 144 8.71 -8.06 -2.79
CA ARG A 144 7.50 -8.20 -2.00
C ARG A 144 7.64 -7.67 -0.58
N LEU A 145 6.56 -7.07 -0.08
CA LEU A 145 6.50 -6.44 1.24
C LEU A 145 5.21 -6.86 1.94
N LYS A 146 5.33 -7.29 3.19
CA LYS A 146 4.22 -7.47 4.11
C LYS A 146 4.09 -6.23 5.01
N VAL A 147 2.87 -5.76 5.23
CA VAL A 147 2.60 -4.64 6.13
C VAL A 147 1.62 -5.08 7.19
N ASP A 148 2.06 -5.12 8.44
CA ASP A 148 1.25 -5.51 9.59
C ASP A 148 0.67 -4.28 10.26
N VAL A 149 -0.66 -4.19 10.38
CA VAL A 149 -1.30 -3.11 11.11
C VAL A 149 -1.43 -3.49 12.57
N ALA A 150 -0.70 -2.79 13.44
CA ALA A 150 -0.69 -3.05 14.87
C ALA A 150 -2.11 -3.12 15.44
N GLY A 151 -2.39 -4.22 16.14
CA GLY A 151 -3.63 -4.40 16.89
C GLY A 151 -3.64 -3.59 18.17
N ASN A 152 -4.84 -3.33 18.71
CA ASN A 152 -5.02 -2.69 20.01
C ASN A 152 -4.62 -3.57 21.22
N SER A 153 -3.91 -4.69 21.01
CA SER A 153 -3.44 -5.55 22.08
C SER A 153 -2.14 -5.00 22.67
N GLY A 154 -2.25 -4.40 23.85
CA GLY A 154 -1.11 -4.37 24.76
C GLY A 154 -0.61 -5.80 24.95
N SER A 155 0.65 -6.05 24.58
CA SER A 155 1.44 -7.23 24.92
C SER A 155 0.65 -8.55 25.08
N ALA A 156 0.24 -9.17 23.97
CA ALA A 156 -0.21 -10.56 23.99
C ALA A 156 0.17 -11.26 22.68
N LYS A 157 1.44 -11.67 22.58
CA LYS A 157 1.82 -12.76 21.68
C LYS A 157 1.35 -14.07 22.32
N THR A 158 0.33 -14.70 21.74
CA THR A 158 0.11 -16.15 21.87
C THR A 158 -0.48 -16.69 20.57
N ASN A 159 0.39 -17.26 19.74
CA ASN A 159 0.04 -18.27 18.75
C ASN A 159 -0.50 -19.50 19.47
N VAL A 160 -1.72 -19.95 19.17
CA VAL A 160 -2.06 -21.38 19.12
C VAL A 160 -3.14 -21.58 18.04
N GLU A 161 -2.65 -22.08 16.92
CA GLU A 161 -3.37 -22.66 15.80
C GLU A 161 -4.18 -23.88 16.27
N LYS A 162 -5.49 -23.93 15.97
CA LYS A 162 -6.34 -25.09 16.27
C LYS A 162 -6.75 -25.79 14.98
N SER A 163 -5.91 -26.71 14.54
CA SER A 163 -6.28 -27.76 13.59
C SER A 163 -7.29 -28.72 14.24
N LYS A 164 -8.46 -28.92 13.63
CA LYS A 164 -9.35 -30.04 13.95
C LYS A 164 -9.60 -30.84 12.68
N ALA A 165 -8.88 -31.94 12.53
CA ALA A 165 -9.28 -33.06 11.70
C ALA A 165 -9.83 -34.14 12.63
N GLU A 166 -10.99 -34.71 12.31
CA GLU A 166 -11.17 -36.16 12.30
C GLU A 166 -12.41 -36.57 11.47
N ASN A 167 -12.20 -37.67 10.75
CA ASN A 167 -13.02 -38.38 9.78
C ASN A 167 -14.30 -38.99 10.35
N THR A 168 -15.22 -39.44 9.47
CA THR A 168 -15.46 -40.89 9.23
C THR A 168 -16.62 -41.16 8.26
N GLY A 169 -16.30 -41.84 7.14
CA GLY A 169 -17.06 -42.93 6.51
C GLY A 169 -18.25 -42.58 5.60
N LYS A 170 -18.65 -43.37 4.59
CA LYS A 170 -18.19 -44.67 4.05
C LYS A 170 -19.00 -44.95 2.74
N SER A 171 -18.28 -45.40 1.70
CA SER A 171 -18.60 -46.28 0.54
C SER A 171 -19.93 -46.30 -0.25
N SER A 172 -19.75 -46.82 -1.49
CA SER A 172 -20.71 -47.43 -2.45
C SER A 172 -21.20 -46.43 -3.53
N ASP A 173 -21.31 -46.71 -4.82
CA ASP A 173 -21.40 -47.91 -5.68
C ASP A 173 -21.15 -47.41 -7.13
N GLY A 174 -20.35 -48.00 -8.01
CA GLY A 174 -20.77 -49.06 -8.95
C GLY A 174 -21.66 -48.56 -10.12
N GLY A 175 -21.14 -48.47 -11.36
CA GLY A 175 -22.03 -48.37 -12.54
C GLY A 175 -21.45 -47.84 -13.86
N LYS A 176 -21.09 -48.75 -14.77
CA LYS A 176 -20.78 -48.53 -16.20
C LYS A 176 -22.08 -48.35 -17.02
N GLY A 177 -22.09 -47.50 -18.06
CA GLY A 177 -22.96 -47.76 -19.23
C GLY A 177 -23.48 -46.56 -20.05
N LYS A 178 -22.93 -46.44 -21.27
CA LYS A 178 -23.61 -46.26 -22.58
C LYS A 178 -24.42 -44.99 -22.91
N LEU A 179 -23.98 -44.34 -24.01
CA LEU A 179 -24.72 -43.46 -24.93
C LEU A 179 -25.97 -44.20 -25.53
N PRO A 180 -27.02 -43.49 -26.03
CA PRO A 180 -26.95 -42.95 -27.40
C PRO A 180 -27.75 -41.63 -27.66
N SER A 181 -27.40 -41.02 -28.80
CA SER A 181 -28.28 -40.43 -29.83
C SER A 181 -28.92 -39.05 -29.69
N GLY A 182 -28.60 -38.23 -30.71
CA GLY A 182 -29.52 -37.35 -31.45
C GLY A 182 -29.61 -35.93 -30.90
N GLY A 183 -29.37 -34.85 -31.64
CA GLY A 183 -29.11 -34.61 -33.05
C GLY A 183 -29.52 -33.16 -33.35
N VAL A 184 -28.70 -32.45 -34.16
CA VAL A 184 -29.04 -31.39 -35.16
C VAL A 184 -29.91 -30.21 -34.65
N HIS A 185 -29.71 -28.90 -34.88
CA HIS A 185 -29.43 -28.09 -36.07
C HIS A 185 -28.98 -26.68 -35.61
N ASN A 186 -27.87 -26.16 -36.15
CA ASN A 186 -27.75 -24.99 -37.05
C ASN A 186 -27.45 -23.62 -36.38
N PRO A 187 -26.45 -22.85 -36.86
CA PRO A 187 -26.01 -21.58 -36.27
C PRO A 187 -26.53 -20.36 -37.05
N SER A 188 -26.94 -19.32 -36.32
CA SER A 188 -26.83 -17.90 -36.68
C SER A 188 -27.77 -17.09 -35.80
N ASN A 189 -27.22 -16.13 -35.08
CA ASN A 189 -27.78 -14.79 -34.99
C ASN A 189 -26.68 -13.85 -34.52
N ARG A 190 -26.09 -13.15 -35.48
CA ARG A 190 -25.39 -11.88 -35.29
C ARG A 190 -26.41 -10.75 -35.41
N LEU A 191 -26.01 -9.60 -34.84
CA LEU A 191 -26.51 -8.22 -34.95
C LEU A 191 -27.17 -7.70 -33.65
N PRO A 192 -27.02 -6.41 -33.33
CA PRO A 192 -25.79 -5.62 -33.29
C PRO A 192 -25.62 -4.91 -31.92
N ALA A 193 -24.45 -4.30 -31.70
CA ALA A 193 -24.15 -3.49 -30.53
C ALA A 193 -24.90 -2.15 -30.58
N ASP A 194 -25.64 -1.84 -29.51
CA ASP A 194 -26.07 -0.49 -29.18
C ASP A 194 -25.06 0.12 -28.20
N ASP A 195 -24.46 1.22 -28.63
CA ASP A 195 -23.53 2.09 -27.89
C ASP A 195 -24.35 3.02 -26.96
N PRO A 196 -24.22 2.95 -25.62
CA PRO A 196 -24.66 4.06 -24.79
C PRO A 196 -23.54 5.10 -24.71
N ALA A 197 -23.81 6.25 -25.31
CA ALA A 197 -22.99 7.45 -25.29
C ALA A 197 -22.31 7.67 -23.92
N ALA A 198 -20.97 7.69 -23.95
CA ALA A 198 -20.14 8.13 -22.86
C ALA A 198 -20.48 9.59 -22.51
N MET A 199 -21.08 9.80 -21.34
CA MET A 199 -21.15 11.11 -20.73
C MET A 199 -19.79 11.38 -20.08
N GLU A 200 -18.88 12.04 -20.79
CA GLU A 200 -17.62 12.51 -20.21
C GLU A 200 -17.91 13.61 -19.16
N PRO A 201 -17.57 13.43 -17.87
CA PRO A 201 -17.57 14.53 -16.93
C PRO A 201 -16.32 15.39 -17.21
N LYS A 202 -16.56 16.65 -17.59
CA LYS A 202 -15.53 17.66 -17.81
C LYS A 202 -14.86 18.00 -16.47
N VAL A 203 -13.78 17.30 -16.13
CA VAL A 203 -12.98 17.60 -14.92
C VAL A 203 -12.30 18.95 -15.12
N GLN A 204 -12.80 19.99 -14.46
CA GLN A 204 -12.08 21.25 -14.29
C GLN A 204 -10.82 20.98 -13.46
N ARG A 205 -9.65 21.08 -14.09
CA ARG A 205 -8.36 21.20 -13.40
C ARG A 205 -8.41 22.39 -12.44
N SER A 206 -8.51 22.14 -11.15
CA SER A 206 -8.16 23.14 -10.14
C SER A 206 -6.64 23.26 -10.13
N VAL A 207 -6.15 24.39 -10.64
CA VAL A 207 -4.78 24.84 -10.42
C VAL A 207 -4.69 25.30 -8.97
N GLY A 208 -4.36 24.37 -8.08
CA GLY A 208 -3.99 24.65 -6.69
C GLY A 208 -2.57 25.20 -6.64
N SER A 209 -2.43 26.51 -6.80
CA SER A 209 -1.21 27.23 -6.44
C SER A 209 -1.16 27.39 -4.93
N SER A 210 -0.01 27.02 -4.34
CA SER A 210 0.64 27.58 -3.13
C SER A 210 1.29 26.47 -2.32
N GLN A 211 2.59 26.28 -2.57
CA GLN A 211 3.50 25.76 -1.54
C GLN A 211 3.52 26.79 -0.40
N ALA A 212 2.62 26.66 0.56
CA ALA A 212 2.91 27.14 1.90
C ALA A 212 3.94 26.17 2.47
N LYS A 213 5.19 26.61 2.64
CA LYS A 213 6.14 25.89 3.47
C LYS A 213 5.49 25.77 4.86
N LEU A 214 5.02 24.56 5.19
CA LEU A 214 4.63 24.23 6.55
C LEU A 214 5.88 24.40 7.39
N VAL A 215 5.97 25.52 8.09
CA VAL A 215 6.93 25.69 9.17
C VAL A 215 6.72 24.51 10.11
N SER A 216 7.77 23.71 10.31
CA SER A 216 7.72 22.54 11.18
C SER A 216 7.12 22.95 12.52
N PHE A 217 5.94 22.43 12.83
CA PHE A 217 5.23 22.71 14.09
C PHE A 217 6.14 22.47 15.30
N SER A 218 7.11 21.55 15.18
CA SER A 218 8.12 21.26 16.20
C SER A 218 9.01 22.45 16.56
N LEU A 219 9.31 23.36 15.62
CA LEU A 219 10.09 24.58 15.92
C LEU A 219 9.25 25.63 16.65
N VAL A 220 7.96 25.76 16.29
CA VAL A 220 7.06 26.72 16.94
C VAL A 220 6.78 26.28 18.38
N PHE A 221 6.51 25.00 18.63
CA PHE A 221 6.23 24.47 19.97
C PHE A 221 7.46 24.45 20.90
N THR A 222 8.68 24.49 20.38
CA THR A 222 9.92 24.56 21.19
C THR A 222 10.38 26.00 21.44
N LEU A 223 10.23 26.90 20.45
CA LEU A 223 10.70 28.28 20.56
C LEU A 223 9.74 29.17 21.35
N LEU A 224 8.42 28.97 21.25
CA LEU A 224 7.44 29.79 21.98
C LEU A 224 7.61 29.74 23.52
N PRO A 225 7.72 28.57 24.16
CA PRO A 225 7.92 28.52 25.61
C PRO A 225 9.30 29.02 26.04
N ALA A 226 10.35 28.84 25.22
CA ALA A 226 11.68 29.37 25.49
C ALA A 226 11.74 30.91 25.41
N LEU A 227 11.07 31.50 24.41
CA LEU A 227 10.93 32.96 24.27
C LEU A 227 10.08 33.55 25.40
N LEU A 228 8.99 32.90 25.79
CA LEU A 228 8.18 33.34 26.93
C LEU A 228 8.95 33.26 28.26
N ALA A 229 9.83 32.28 28.44
CA ALA A 229 10.71 32.18 29.61
C ALA A 229 11.80 33.27 29.66
N LEU A 230 12.24 33.76 28.50
CA LEU A 230 13.20 34.88 28.39
C LEU A 230 12.55 36.25 28.64
N MET A 231 11.26 36.41 28.34
CA MET A 231 10.51 37.66 28.54
C MET A 231 9.98 37.83 29.98
N LEU A 232 10.20 36.83 30.85
CA LEU A 232 9.74 36.81 32.24
C LEU A 232 10.86 36.84 33.28
N HIS A 233 12.10 37.11 32.84
CA HIS A 233 13.22 37.52 33.69
C HIS A 233 13.47 39.02 33.55
#